data_AF-A0A9P9DDK8-F1
#
_entry.id   AF-A0A9P9DDK8-F1
#
_cell.length_a   1.000
_cell.length_b   1.000
_cell.length_c   1.000
_cell.angle_alpha   90.00
_cell.angle_beta   90.00
_cell.angle_gamma   90.00
#
_symmetry.space_group_name_H-M   'P 1'
#
loop_
_entity.id
_entity.type
_entity.pdbx_description
1 polymer ?
#
loop_
_entity_poly.entity_id
_entity_poly.type
_entity_poly.pdbx_seq_one_letter_code
_entity_poly.pdbx_strand_id
1 'polypeptide(L)'
;MAVAKTNNNDPISEDVVKTAAGNGESGKEIMALLLDKWGGEVPISEDVVKTAAENRESGKEIMALLLDKRGDEIQITEDVVKAAAENRESGKQIMALLLNKRGDEIQITEDVVKAAAENRESGKEIMALLLNKRWDEIQITEDVVKAAAGNEYNGKEIIALLLDKRGVEVQISEDVVKAAAGNEYNGKKVMALLLDKRGDEIQITEDVVKAAAGNRESGKEIMALLLDERGAEVPISEDVVKAAAGNEYNGKKVMALLLDKRGDEIQITEVVVKAAAGNEYNGKKVMELLLDKRRAEVPISEDVVKAAAGNGESGKEIMAFLLNKRGPEIQITEDIIKAAAESKVQ
;
A
#
# COMPACT_ATOMS: atom_id res chain seq x y z
N MET A 1 36.86 36.60 35.32
CA MET A 1 35.57 36.31 34.67
C MET A 1 35.75 36.50 33.17
N ALA A 2 36.01 35.41 32.45
CA ALA A 2 36.04 35.44 31.00
C ALA A 2 34.58 35.36 30.51
N VAL A 3 34.14 36.44 29.86
CA VAL A 3 32.84 36.52 29.19
C VAL A 3 32.88 35.55 28.02
N ALA A 4 31.94 34.61 27.99
CA ALA A 4 31.72 33.72 26.85
C ALA A 4 31.35 34.57 25.64
N LYS A 5 32.27 34.65 24.66
CA LYS A 5 31.96 35.14 23.31
C LYS A 5 31.17 34.03 22.61
N THR A 6 29.85 34.11 22.63
CA THR A 6 29.03 33.45 21.61
C THR A 6 29.20 34.27 20.34
N ASN A 7 30.08 33.83 19.43
CA ASN A 7 30.20 34.41 18.10
C ASN A 7 28.92 34.12 17.31
N ASN A 8 27.93 35.03 17.40
CA ASN A 8 26.75 35.09 16.52
C ASN A 8 27.12 35.72 15.16
N ASN A 9 28.13 35.19 14.46
CA ASN A 9 28.62 35.82 13.23
C ASN A 9 28.50 34.93 11.99
N ASP A 10 27.68 33.88 12.06
CA ASP A 10 27.29 33.13 10.86
C ASP A 10 26.28 33.98 10.07
N PRO A 11 26.57 34.29 8.80
CA PRO A 11 25.75 35.21 8.01
C PRO A 11 24.34 34.69 7.73
N ILE A 12 24.13 33.38 7.87
CA ILE A 12 22.87 32.68 7.68
C ILE A 12 22.85 31.39 8.50
N SER A 13 21.72 31.05 9.14
CA SER A 13 21.59 29.80 9.88
C SER A 13 21.19 28.64 8.98
N GLU A 14 21.58 27.42 9.37
CA GLU A 14 21.21 26.18 8.69
C GLU A 14 19.69 26.01 8.55
N ASP A 15 18.91 26.40 9.56
CA ASP A 15 17.45 26.35 9.51
C ASP A 15 16.86 27.17 8.34
N VAL A 16 17.44 28.33 8.05
CA VAL A 16 17.00 29.16 6.91
C VAL A 16 17.33 28.47 5.59
N VAL A 17 18.53 27.86 5.50
CA VAL A 17 18.96 27.14 4.30
C VAL A 17 18.10 25.89 4.07
N LYS A 18 17.81 25.13 5.12
CA LYS A 18 16.91 23.96 5.08
C LYS A 18 15.50 24.37 4.66
N THR A 19 14.98 25.46 5.22
CA THR A 19 13.68 26.03 4.84
C THR A 19 13.65 26.43 3.36
N ALA A 20 14.73 27.03 2.85
CA ALA A 20 14.85 27.37 1.44
C ALA A 20 14.91 26.12 0.55
N ALA A 21 15.69 25.10 0.93
CA ALA A 21 15.78 23.83 0.21
C ALA A 21 14.43 23.09 0.15
N GLY A 22 13.61 23.18 1.21
CA GLY A 22 12.28 22.59 1.28
C GLY A 22 11.16 23.41 0.64
N ASN A 23 11.45 24.63 0.17
CA ASN A 23 10.43 25.49 -0.44
C ASN A 23 10.15 25.06 -1.88
N GLY A 24 8.92 24.60 -2.15
CA GLY A 24 8.54 24.11 -3.48
C GLY A 24 8.38 25.20 -4.54
N GLU A 25 7.90 26.39 -4.16
CA GLU A 25 7.50 27.45 -5.09
C GLU A 25 8.67 28.35 -5.54
N SER A 26 9.58 28.67 -4.64
CA SER A 26 10.69 29.62 -4.87
C SER A 26 12.00 29.14 -4.24
N GLY A 27 12.08 27.89 -3.79
CA GLY A 27 13.27 27.36 -3.12
C GLY A 27 14.51 27.43 -3.99
N LYS A 28 14.38 27.23 -5.31
CA LYS A 28 15.47 27.40 -6.26
C LYS A 28 16.02 28.83 -6.25
N GLU A 29 15.15 29.84 -6.40
CA GLU A 29 15.55 31.25 -6.44
C GLU A 29 16.14 31.69 -5.11
N ILE A 30 15.54 31.27 -4.00
CA ILE A 30 16.06 31.57 -2.67
C ILE A 30 17.44 30.92 -2.50
N MET A 31 17.59 29.62 -2.77
CA MET A 31 18.87 28.92 -2.65
C MET A 31 19.95 29.53 -3.55
N ALA A 32 19.61 29.91 -4.78
CA ALA A 32 20.53 30.62 -5.67
C ALA A 32 21.02 31.94 -5.05
N LEU A 33 20.10 32.76 -4.52
CA LEU A 33 20.45 34.02 -3.85
C LEU A 33 21.32 33.81 -2.61
N LEU A 34 21.04 32.77 -1.81
CA LEU A 34 21.84 32.43 -0.64
C LEU A 34 23.28 32.10 -1.05
N LEU A 35 23.43 31.21 -2.05
CA LEU A 35 24.74 30.77 -2.55
C LEU A 35 25.48 31.90 -3.28
N ASP A 36 24.79 32.79 -3.99
CA ASP A 36 25.42 33.94 -4.67
C ASP A 36 25.95 34.98 -3.69
N LYS A 37 25.24 35.22 -2.59
CA LYS A 37 25.58 36.26 -1.63
C LYS A 37 26.60 35.82 -0.59
N TRP A 38 26.53 34.56 -0.14
CA TRP A 38 27.35 34.05 0.95
C TRP A 38 28.26 32.87 0.55
N GLY A 39 28.12 32.32 -0.66
CA GLY A 39 29.06 31.33 -1.19
C GLY A 39 29.30 30.13 -0.28
N GLY A 40 30.57 29.90 0.07
CA GLY A 40 30.98 28.83 0.98
C GLY A 40 30.57 29.03 2.44
N GLU A 41 30.13 30.23 2.84
CA GLU A 41 29.64 30.51 4.20
C GLU A 41 28.22 29.99 4.43
N VAL A 42 27.51 29.55 3.37
CA VAL A 42 26.20 28.91 3.50
C VAL A 42 26.38 27.51 4.11
N PRO A 43 25.79 27.20 5.28
CA PRO A 43 25.86 25.87 5.85
C PRO A 43 25.03 24.89 5.00
N ILE A 44 25.71 23.97 4.32
CA ILE A 44 25.07 22.88 3.58
C ILE A 44 25.44 21.57 4.28
N SER A 45 24.57 21.13 5.17
CA SER A 45 24.65 19.83 5.82
C SER A 45 23.98 18.74 4.97
N GLU A 46 24.15 17.48 5.38
CA GLU A 46 23.38 16.36 4.84
C GLU A 46 21.87 16.61 4.93
N ASP A 47 21.39 17.20 6.03
CA ASP A 47 19.98 17.53 6.25
C ASP A 47 19.42 18.49 5.19
N VAL A 48 20.20 19.50 4.79
CA VAL A 48 19.82 20.43 3.72
C VAL A 48 19.74 19.70 2.37
N VAL A 49 20.72 18.84 2.09
CA VAL A 49 20.78 18.07 0.84
C VAL A 49 19.63 17.07 0.76
N LYS A 50 19.33 16.38 1.86
CA LYS A 50 18.18 15.48 1.99
C LYS A 50 16.87 16.23 1.79
N THR A 51 16.71 17.39 2.42
CA THR A 51 15.52 18.25 2.24
C THR A 51 15.35 18.66 0.77
N ALA A 52 16.44 18.95 0.05
CA ALA A 52 16.38 19.22 -1.39
C ALA A 52 15.97 17.98 -2.20
N ALA A 53 16.41 16.77 -1.81
CA ALA A 53 16.00 15.53 -2.45
C ALA A 53 14.51 15.18 -2.20
N GLU A 54 13.97 15.56 -1.04
CA GLU A 54 12.55 15.38 -0.67
C GLU A 54 11.62 16.40 -1.36
N ASN A 55 12.16 17.53 -1.84
CA ASN A 55 11.38 18.58 -2.46
C ASN A 55 10.76 18.11 -3.79
N ARG A 56 9.43 18.06 -3.82
CA ARG A 56 8.65 17.50 -4.93
C ARG A 56 8.58 18.40 -6.16
N GLU A 57 8.69 19.71 -5.96
CA GLU A 57 8.46 20.72 -7.00
C GLU A 57 9.78 21.18 -7.64
N SER A 58 10.70 21.69 -6.81
CA SER A 58 11.96 22.32 -7.24
C SER A 58 13.21 21.52 -6.85
N GLY A 59 13.04 20.31 -6.32
CA GLY A 59 14.14 19.53 -5.73
C GLY A 59 15.27 19.21 -6.71
N LYS A 60 14.94 18.93 -7.97
CA LYS A 60 15.94 18.69 -9.02
C LYS A 60 16.80 19.93 -9.27
N GLU A 61 16.19 21.11 -9.40
CA GLU A 61 16.88 22.36 -9.66
C GLU A 61 17.74 22.77 -8.46
N ILE A 62 17.22 22.61 -7.23
CA ILE A 62 17.98 22.88 -6.01
C ILE A 62 19.17 21.93 -5.91
N MET A 63 18.97 20.62 -6.12
CA MET A 63 20.05 19.64 -6.11
C MET A 63 21.11 19.94 -7.17
N ALA A 64 20.70 20.36 -8.37
CA ALA A 64 21.63 20.77 -9.42
C ALA A 64 22.46 21.99 -9.00
N LEU A 65 21.82 23.01 -8.41
CA LEU A 65 22.52 24.20 -7.90
C LEU A 65 23.54 23.86 -6.82
N LEU A 66 23.17 22.99 -5.87
CA LEU A 66 24.06 22.55 -4.80
C LEU A 66 25.29 21.83 -5.38
N LEU A 67 25.08 20.85 -6.26
CA LEU A 67 26.15 20.10 -6.89
C LEU A 67 27.05 20.97 -7.78
N ASP A 68 26.49 21.94 -8.50
CA ASP A 68 27.26 22.81 -9.40
C ASP A 68 28.10 23.84 -8.65
N LYS A 69 27.60 24.37 -7.52
CA LYS A 69 28.28 25.43 -6.77
C LYS A 69 29.19 24.94 -5.66
N ARG A 70 28.88 23.78 -5.06
CA ARG A 70 29.62 23.22 -3.91
C ARG A 70 30.38 21.94 -4.26
N GLY A 71 30.06 21.30 -5.38
CA GLY A 71 30.83 20.17 -5.91
C GLY A 71 31.03 19.07 -4.86
N ASP A 72 32.29 18.75 -4.60
CA ASP A 72 32.73 17.68 -3.71
C ASP A 72 32.41 17.93 -2.22
N GLU A 73 32.09 19.17 -1.85
CA GLU A 73 31.64 19.48 -0.47
C GLU A 73 30.26 18.88 -0.17
N ILE A 74 29.47 18.59 -1.21
CA ILE A 74 28.18 17.93 -1.08
C ILE A 74 28.39 16.42 -0.95
N GLN A 75 28.01 15.88 0.20
CA GLN A 75 27.99 14.44 0.44
C GLN A 75 26.65 13.87 -0.01
N ILE A 76 26.71 12.87 -0.89
CA ILE A 76 25.54 12.08 -1.27
C ILE A 76 25.53 10.81 -0.43
N THR A 77 24.82 10.89 0.69
CA THR A 77 24.64 9.76 1.61
C THR A 77 23.49 8.86 1.13
N GLU A 78 23.39 7.66 1.73
CA GLU A 78 22.27 6.75 1.49
C GLU A 78 20.92 7.43 1.74
N ASP A 79 20.82 8.23 2.80
CA ASP A 79 19.60 8.96 3.17
C ASP A 79 19.15 9.95 2.09
N VAL A 80 20.09 10.63 1.43
CA VAL A 80 19.80 11.53 0.30
C VAL A 80 19.29 10.73 -0.90
N VAL A 81 19.92 9.59 -1.18
CA VAL A 81 19.54 8.73 -2.32
C VAL A 81 18.18 8.08 -2.07
N LYS A 82 17.91 7.64 -0.83
CA LYS A 82 16.62 7.11 -0.40
C LYS A 82 15.52 8.17 -0.49
N ALA A 83 15.77 9.39 -0.01
CA ALA A 83 14.84 10.51 -0.18
C ALA A 83 14.48 10.77 -1.65
N ALA A 84 15.46 10.69 -2.56
CA ALA A 84 15.21 10.79 -4.00
C ALA A 84 14.37 9.62 -4.53
N ALA A 85 14.57 8.40 -4.01
CA ALA A 85 13.79 7.22 -4.38
C ALA A 85 12.32 7.30 -3.88
N GLU A 86 12.09 7.89 -2.70
CA GLU A 86 10.76 8.08 -2.09
C GLU A 86 9.99 9.26 -2.71
N ASN A 87 10.69 10.20 -3.35
CA ASN A 87 10.07 11.39 -3.95
C ASN A 87 9.19 11.01 -5.15
N ARG A 88 7.88 11.22 -5.00
CA ARG A 88 6.85 10.79 -5.96
C ARG A 88 6.81 11.63 -7.24
N GLU A 89 7.20 12.90 -7.18
CA GLU A 89 7.04 13.85 -8.29
C GLU A 89 8.36 14.04 -9.06
N SER A 90 9.41 14.44 -8.35
CA SER A 90 10.71 14.79 -8.92
C SER A 90 11.78 13.71 -8.71
N GLY A 91 11.45 12.61 -8.02
CA GLY A 91 12.41 11.59 -7.61
C GLY A 91 13.20 10.98 -8.75
N LYS A 92 12.54 10.70 -9.89
CA LYS A 92 13.21 10.21 -11.10
C LYS A 92 14.29 11.18 -11.59
N GLN A 93 13.98 12.47 -11.67
CA GLN A 93 14.87 13.50 -12.19
C GLN A 93 16.04 13.73 -11.23
N ILE A 94 15.77 13.72 -9.92
CA ILE A 94 16.79 13.83 -8.87
C ILE A 94 17.72 12.61 -8.90
N MET A 95 17.17 11.40 -8.90
CA MET A 95 17.94 10.16 -8.98
C MET A 95 18.82 10.11 -10.24
N ALA A 96 18.27 10.52 -11.39
CA ALA A 96 19.03 10.61 -12.63
C ALA A 96 20.19 11.62 -12.53
N LEU A 97 19.95 12.78 -11.93
CA LEU A 97 20.97 13.81 -11.71
C LEU A 97 22.11 13.29 -10.81
N LEU A 98 21.74 12.69 -9.67
CA LEU A 98 22.68 12.12 -8.70
C LEU A 98 23.57 11.05 -9.37
N LEU A 99 22.96 10.08 -10.06
CA LEU A 99 23.71 9.00 -10.71
C LEU A 99 24.56 9.48 -11.90
N ASN A 100 24.18 10.56 -12.59
CA ASN A 100 24.98 11.09 -13.69
C ASN A 100 26.16 11.95 -13.22
N LYS A 101 26.02 12.67 -12.09
CA LYS A 101 27.08 13.56 -11.58
C LYS A 101 28.00 12.89 -10.56
N ARG A 102 27.46 11.99 -9.74
CA ARG A 102 28.13 11.39 -8.56
C ARG A 102 27.93 9.88 -8.50
N GLY A 103 27.75 9.23 -9.66
CA GLY A 103 27.45 7.79 -9.75
C GLY A 103 28.44 6.93 -8.97
N ASP A 104 29.74 7.15 -9.16
CA ASP A 104 30.81 6.35 -8.54
C ASP A 104 30.85 6.43 -7.00
N GLU A 105 30.18 7.42 -6.41
CA GLU A 105 30.14 7.64 -4.96
C GLU A 105 28.87 7.08 -4.32
N ILE A 106 27.82 6.87 -5.12
CA ILE A 106 26.53 6.40 -4.65
C ILE A 106 26.56 4.88 -4.53
N GLN A 107 26.21 4.35 -3.37
CA GLN A 107 25.89 2.92 -3.23
C GLN A 107 24.37 2.74 -3.29
N ILE A 108 23.92 1.78 -4.10
CA ILE A 108 22.50 1.42 -4.16
C ILE A 108 22.24 0.30 -3.16
N THR A 109 21.75 0.66 -1.99
CA THR A 109 21.40 -0.27 -0.91
C THR A 109 20.02 -0.89 -1.12
N GLU A 110 19.71 -1.95 -0.37
CA GLU A 110 18.38 -2.56 -0.35
C GLU A 110 17.28 -1.53 -0.01
N ASP A 111 17.54 -0.65 0.96
CA ASP A 111 16.60 0.38 1.39
C ASP A 111 16.24 1.36 0.27
N VAL A 112 17.21 1.74 -0.56
CA VAL A 112 16.98 2.59 -1.75
C VAL A 112 16.13 1.86 -2.79
N VAL A 113 16.41 0.58 -3.03
CA VAL A 113 15.67 -0.23 -4.00
C VAL A 113 14.24 -0.48 -3.53
N LYS A 114 14.06 -0.76 -2.24
CA LYS A 114 12.75 -0.93 -1.60
C LYS A 114 11.94 0.37 -1.66
N ALA A 115 12.54 1.51 -1.34
CA ALA A 115 11.89 2.82 -1.48
C ALA A 115 11.41 3.08 -2.92
N ALA A 116 12.23 2.74 -3.92
CA ALA A 116 11.83 2.85 -5.32
C ALA A 116 10.68 1.88 -5.68
N ALA A 117 10.68 0.66 -5.12
CA ALA A 117 9.60 -0.32 -5.32
C ALA A 117 8.27 0.13 -4.68
N GLU A 118 8.31 0.81 -3.53
CA GLU A 118 7.13 1.33 -2.83
C GLU A 118 6.59 2.65 -3.42
N ASN A 119 7.41 3.36 -4.21
CA ASN A 119 7.02 4.64 -4.79
C ASN A 119 5.90 4.44 -5.84
N ARG A 120 4.71 4.93 -5.50
CA ARG A 120 3.48 4.73 -6.27
C ARG A 120 3.46 5.51 -7.58
N GLU A 121 4.10 6.66 -7.66
CA GLU A 121 4.02 7.53 -8.84
C GLU A 121 5.21 7.32 -9.79
N SER A 122 6.43 7.50 -9.27
CA SER A 122 7.68 7.46 -10.05
C SER A 122 8.47 6.16 -9.88
N GLY A 123 7.99 5.21 -9.08
CA GLY A 123 8.76 4.03 -8.68
C GLY A 123 9.19 3.15 -9.85
N LYS A 124 8.33 2.99 -10.87
CA LYS A 124 8.69 2.25 -12.09
C LYS A 124 9.88 2.87 -12.80
N GLU A 125 9.86 4.19 -13.02
CA GLU A 125 10.91 4.91 -13.73
C GLU A 125 12.21 4.93 -12.92
N ILE A 126 12.13 5.09 -11.60
CA ILE A 126 13.28 5.04 -10.71
C ILE A 126 13.88 3.63 -10.73
N MET A 127 13.07 2.59 -10.55
CA MET A 127 13.52 1.19 -10.59
C MET A 127 14.18 0.85 -11.93
N ALA A 128 13.57 1.26 -13.05
CA ALA A 128 14.17 1.07 -14.37
C ALA A 128 15.52 1.79 -14.51
N LEU A 129 15.66 2.98 -13.93
CA LEU A 129 16.91 3.74 -13.97
C LEU A 129 18.00 3.06 -13.13
N LEU A 130 17.68 2.61 -11.91
CA LEU A 130 18.58 1.87 -11.03
C LEU A 130 19.06 0.58 -11.71
N LEU A 131 18.14 -0.25 -12.21
CA LEU A 131 18.44 -1.52 -12.88
C LEU A 131 19.22 -1.35 -14.20
N ASN A 132 19.11 -0.21 -14.88
CA ASN A 132 19.87 0.02 -16.12
C ASN A 132 21.27 0.59 -15.87
N LYS A 133 21.46 1.38 -14.81
CA LYS A 133 22.74 2.05 -14.54
C LYS A 133 23.63 1.32 -13.54
N ARG A 134 23.04 0.64 -12.55
CA ARG A 134 23.75 0.04 -11.39
C ARG A 134 23.36 -1.42 -11.19
N TRP A 135 23.11 -2.11 -12.29
CA TRP A 135 22.51 -3.44 -12.27
C TRP A 135 23.32 -4.44 -11.43
N ASP A 136 24.66 -4.40 -11.50
CA ASP A 136 25.59 -5.29 -10.79
C ASP A 136 25.56 -5.14 -9.26
N GLU A 137 25.07 -4.02 -8.75
CA GLU A 137 25.12 -3.68 -7.32
C GLU A 137 23.81 -3.98 -6.59
N ILE A 138 22.72 -4.12 -7.34
CA ILE A 138 21.38 -4.27 -6.79
C ILE A 138 21.15 -5.72 -6.40
N GLN A 139 20.89 -5.94 -5.12
CA GLN A 139 20.35 -7.20 -4.61
C GLN A 139 18.83 -7.15 -4.60
N ILE A 140 18.19 -8.13 -5.23
CA ILE A 140 16.73 -8.28 -5.21
C ILE A 140 16.36 -9.21 -4.05
N THR A 141 16.02 -8.60 -2.92
CA THR A 141 15.57 -9.32 -1.72
C THR A 141 14.06 -9.57 -1.76
N GLU A 142 13.58 -10.46 -0.91
CA GLU A 142 12.14 -10.72 -0.73
C GLU A 142 11.37 -9.44 -0.41
N ASP A 143 11.94 -8.57 0.44
CA ASP A 143 11.33 -7.30 0.85
C ASP A 143 11.12 -6.34 -0.33
N VAL A 144 12.07 -6.29 -1.27
CA VAL A 144 11.93 -5.51 -2.51
C VAL A 144 10.81 -6.06 -3.40
N VAL A 145 10.74 -7.38 -3.54
CA VAL A 145 9.70 -8.04 -4.37
C VAL A 145 8.32 -7.88 -3.72
N LYS A 146 8.23 -7.98 -2.39
CA LYS A 146 7.00 -7.77 -1.62
C LYS A 146 6.51 -6.33 -1.74
N ALA A 147 7.42 -5.35 -1.62
CA ALA A 147 7.13 -3.94 -1.85
C ALA A 147 6.58 -3.69 -3.26
N ALA A 148 7.21 -4.27 -4.28
CA ALA A 148 6.75 -4.18 -5.66
C ALA A 148 5.37 -4.81 -5.86
N ALA A 149 5.12 -5.99 -5.28
CA ALA A 149 3.82 -6.67 -5.36
C ALA A 149 2.69 -5.87 -4.67
N GLY A 150 3.01 -5.16 -3.58
CA GLY A 150 2.11 -4.26 -2.86
C GLY A 150 1.94 -2.88 -3.49
N ASN A 151 2.70 -2.53 -4.53
CA ASN A 151 2.58 -1.21 -5.16
C ASN A 151 1.28 -1.09 -5.96
N GLU A 152 0.40 -0.21 -5.50
CA GLU A 152 -0.97 -0.04 -6.00
C GLU A 152 -1.07 0.54 -7.43
N TYR A 153 -0.02 1.16 -7.95
CA TYR A 153 -0.09 1.88 -9.23
C TYR A 153 0.85 1.28 -10.28
N ASN A 154 2.05 0.92 -9.86
CA ASN A 154 3.14 0.45 -10.73
C ASN A 154 3.58 -0.99 -10.46
N GLY A 155 2.89 -1.73 -9.57
CA GLY A 155 3.36 -3.03 -9.10
C GLY A 155 3.61 -4.07 -10.20
N LYS A 156 2.69 -4.21 -11.17
CA LYS A 156 2.88 -5.13 -12.30
C LYS A 156 4.14 -4.77 -13.10
N GLU A 157 4.31 -3.49 -13.42
CA GLU A 157 5.43 -2.99 -14.22
C GLU A 157 6.76 -3.18 -13.50
N ILE A 158 6.81 -2.94 -12.18
CA ILE A 158 8.01 -3.16 -11.36
C ILE A 158 8.34 -4.66 -11.29
N ILE A 159 7.37 -5.52 -10.98
CA ILE A 159 7.59 -6.98 -10.95
C ILE A 159 8.05 -7.51 -12.33
N ALA A 160 7.47 -7.01 -13.42
CA ALA A 160 7.92 -7.38 -14.77
C ALA A 160 9.39 -7.00 -15.01
N LEU A 161 9.80 -5.78 -14.63
CA LEU A 161 11.20 -5.36 -14.75
C LEU A 161 12.15 -6.24 -13.93
N LEU A 162 11.76 -6.61 -12.71
CA LEU A 162 12.56 -7.48 -11.84
C LEU A 162 12.72 -8.88 -12.45
N LEU A 163 11.62 -9.47 -12.93
CA LEU A 163 11.63 -10.79 -13.56
C LEU A 163 12.44 -10.80 -14.87
N ASP A 164 12.30 -9.76 -15.71
CA ASP A 164 13.00 -9.66 -17.00
C ASP A 164 14.52 -9.47 -16.83
N LYS A 165 14.97 -8.79 -15.76
CA LYS A 165 16.39 -8.49 -15.53
C LYS A 165 17.09 -9.50 -14.62
N ARG A 166 16.39 -10.04 -13.63
CA ARG A 166 16.96 -10.84 -12.52
C ARG A 166 16.11 -12.08 -12.20
N GLY A 167 15.37 -12.62 -13.18
CA GLY A 167 14.32 -13.63 -12.96
C GLY A 167 14.68 -14.81 -12.04
N VAL A 168 15.92 -15.32 -12.10
CA VAL A 168 16.39 -16.43 -11.23
C VAL A 168 16.59 -16.00 -9.77
N GLU A 169 16.94 -14.73 -9.53
CA GLU A 169 17.16 -14.17 -8.20
C GLU A 169 15.85 -13.72 -7.52
N VAL A 170 14.80 -13.46 -8.31
CA VAL A 170 13.48 -13.09 -7.80
C VAL A 170 12.81 -14.30 -7.14
N GLN A 171 12.72 -14.27 -5.81
CA GLN A 171 11.99 -15.24 -5.01
C GLN A 171 10.53 -14.82 -4.85
N ILE A 172 9.60 -15.71 -5.19
CA ILE A 172 8.16 -15.51 -4.99
C ILE A 172 7.74 -16.30 -3.75
N SER A 173 7.81 -15.65 -2.59
CA SER A 173 7.36 -16.23 -1.32
C SER A 173 5.84 -16.09 -1.13
N GLU A 174 5.29 -16.76 -0.11
CA GLU A 174 3.90 -16.57 0.30
C GLU A 174 3.58 -15.11 0.59
N ASP A 175 4.50 -14.38 1.24
CA ASP A 175 4.33 -12.97 1.60
C ASP A 175 4.23 -12.06 0.37
N VAL A 176 4.98 -12.36 -0.70
CA VAL A 176 4.87 -11.67 -2.00
C VAL A 176 3.50 -11.93 -2.63
N VAL A 177 3.05 -13.18 -2.64
CA VAL A 177 1.76 -13.58 -3.22
C VAL A 177 0.60 -12.97 -2.42
N LYS A 178 0.70 -12.94 -1.08
CA LYS A 178 -0.25 -12.30 -0.19
C LYS A 178 -0.30 -10.79 -0.39
N ALA A 179 0.85 -10.13 -0.58
CA ALA A 179 0.91 -8.71 -0.92
C ALA A 179 0.21 -8.42 -2.27
N ALA A 180 0.41 -9.27 -3.28
CA ALA A 180 -0.29 -9.16 -4.56
C ALA A 180 -1.81 -9.35 -4.41
N ALA A 181 -2.25 -10.32 -3.59
CA ALA A 181 -3.67 -10.57 -3.32
C ALA A 181 -4.34 -9.43 -2.56
N GLY A 182 -3.62 -8.80 -1.63
CA GLY A 182 -4.10 -7.65 -0.85
C GLY A 182 -4.00 -6.30 -1.57
N ASN A 183 -3.34 -6.22 -2.72
CA ASN A 183 -3.17 -4.98 -3.47
C ASN A 183 -4.50 -4.55 -4.13
N GLU A 184 -5.04 -3.43 -3.68
CA GLU A 184 -6.40 -2.98 -4.02
C GLU A 184 -6.57 -2.57 -5.49
N TYR A 185 -5.54 -2.00 -6.12
CA TYR A 185 -5.68 -1.38 -7.45
C TYR A 185 -4.90 -2.09 -8.56
N ASN A 186 -3.72 -2.65 -8.25
CA ASN A 186 -2.90 -3.40 -9.21
C ASN A 186 -2.90 -4.92 -8.92
N GLY A 187 -3.49 -5.38 -7.81
CA GLY A 187 -3.33 -6.76 -7.34
C GLY A 187 -3.71 -7.83 -8.35
N LYS A 188 -4.81 -7.66 -9.09
CA LYS A 188 -5.19 -8.59 -10.18
C LYS A 188 -4.08 -8.72 -11.24
N LYS A 189 -3.51 -7.58 -11.65
CA LYS A 189 -2.48 -7.50 -12.69
C LYS A 189 -1.16 -8.13 -12.22
N VAL A 190 -0.78 -7.88 -10.97
CA VAL A 190 0.39 -8.48 -10.33
C VAL A 190 0.19 -9.99 -10.20
N MET A 191 -0.92 -10.43 -9.60
CA MET A 191 -1.23 -11.85 -9.39
C MET A 191 -1.24 -12.63 -10.72
N ALA A 192 -1.86 -12.07 -11.76
CA ALA A 192 -1.88 -12.69 -13.09
C ALA A 192 -0.47 -12.85 -13.68
N LEU A 193 0.39 -11.84 -13.53
CA LEU A 193 1.78 -11.93 -13.99
C LEU A 193 2.58 -12.97 -13.22
N LEU A 194 2.41 -13.04 -11.90
CA LEU A 194 3.09 -14.01 -11.05
C LEU A 194 2.68 -15.45 -11.40
N LEU A 195 1.38 -15.71 -11.59
CA LEU A 195 0.87 -17.02 -12.00
C LEU A 195 1.34 -17.40 -13.42
N ASP A 196 1.34 -16.46 -14.38
CA ASP A 196 1.80 -16.70 -15.75
C ASP A 196 3.30 -17.05 -15.81
N LYS A 197 4.13 -16.35 -15.02
CA LYS A 197 5.59 -16.49 -15.11
C LYS A 197 6.17 -17.53 -14.16
N ARG A 198 5.55 -17.72 -12.99
CA ARG A 198 6.08 -18.51 -11.86
C ARG A 198 5.00 -19.35 -11.18
N GLY A 199 3.93 -19.69 -11.89
CA GLY A 199 2.78 -20.43 -11.34
C GLY A 199 3.15 -21.72 -10.62
N ASP A 200 4.12 -22.48 -11.15
CA ASP A 200 4.59 -23.75 -10.59
C ASP A 200 5.27 -23.60 -9.21
N GLU A 201 5.74 -22.40 -8.87
CA GLU A 201 6.40 -22.10 -7.60
C GLU A 201 5.42 -21.55 -6.56
N ILE A 202 4.22 -21.14 -6.99
CA ILE A 202 3.26 -20.44 -6.14
C ILE A 202 2.30 -21.45 -5.52
N GLN A 203 2.25 -21.48 -4.20
CA GLN A 203 1.20 -22.16 -3.44
C GLN A 203 0.11 -21.17 -3.04
N ILE A 204 -1.16 -21.51 -3.31
CA ILE A 204 -2.28 -20.69 -2.87
C ILE A 204 -2.68 -21.12 -1.46
N THR A 205 -2.15 -20.41 -0.47
CA THR A 205 -2.42 -20.66 0.95
C THR A 205 -3.72 -19.98 1.39
N GLU A 206 -4.25 -20.39 2.54
CA GLU A 206 -5.43 -19.76 3.13
C GLU A 206 -5.25 -18.25 3.34
N ASP A 207 -4.06 -17.81 3.75
CA ASP A 207 -3.74 -16.41 3.98
C ASP A 207 -3.79 -15.57 2.69
N VAL A 208 -3.33 -16.13 1.56
CA VAL A 208 -3.46 -15.51 0.23
C VAL A 208 -4.92 -15.36 -0.16
N VAL A 209 -5.72 -16.42 0.02
CA VAL A 209 -7.14 -16.40 -0.34
C VAL A 209 -7.92 -15.45 0.56
N LYS A 210 -7.61 -15.41 1.86
CA LYS A 210 -8.21 -14.49 2.84
C LYS A 210 -7.90 -13.03 2.48
N ALA A 211 -6.65 -12.74 2.08
CA ALA A 211 -6.28 -11.41 1.58
C ALA A 211 -7.07 -11.02 0.33
N ALA A 212 -7.21 -11.92 -0.65
CA ALA A 212 -8.01 -11.68 -1.85
C ALA A 212 -9.51 -11.49 -1.53
N ALA A 213 -10.07 -12.30 -0.63
CA ALA A 213 -11.48 -12.20 -0.23
C ALA A 213 -11.79 -10.90 0.54
N GLY A 214 -10.84 -10.44 1.36
CA GLY A 214 -10.92 -9.18 2.11
C GLY A 214 -10.57 -7.92 1.32
N ASN A 215 -10.03 -8.05 0.10
CA ASN A 215 -9.61 -6.91 -0.72
C ASN A 215 -10.81 -6.05 -1.17
N ARG A 216 -10.80 -4.78 -0.77
CA ARG A 216 -11.94 -3.86 -0.85
C ARG A 216 -12.27 -3.44 -2.28
N GLU A 217 -11.27 -3.38 -3.15
CA GLU A 217 -11.42 -2.83 -4.50
C GLU A 217 -11.40 -3.94 -5.57
N SER A 218 -10.34 -4.76 -5.59
CA SER A 218 -10.11 -5.80 -6.61
C SER A 218 -10.42 -7.23 -6.15
N GLY A 219 -10.98 -7.42 -4.95
CA GLY A 219 -11.17 -8.74 -4.36
C GLY A 219 -11.94 -9.74 -5.22
N LYS A 220 -13.03 -9.30 -5.89
CA LYS A 220 -13.78 -10.18 -6.80
C LYS A 220 -12.90 -10.67 -7.96
N GLU A 221 -12.16 -9.76 -8.58
CA GLU A 221 -11.34 -10.03 -9.76
C GLU A 221 -10.15 -10.93 -9.42
N ILE A 222 -9.52 -10.74 -8.26
CA ILE A 222 -8.43 -11.59 -7.79
C ILE A 222 -8.97 -12.98 -7.42
N MET A 223 -10.07 -13.05 -6.66
CA MET A 223 -10.70 -14.34 -6.32
C MET A 223 -11.15 -15.11 -7.56
N ALA A 224 -11.68 -14.42 -8.58
CA ALA A 224 -12.05 -15.06 -9.84
C ALA A 224 -10.83 -15.67 -10.53
N LEU A 225 -9.74 -14.92 -10.64
CA LEU A 225 -8.48 -15.39 -11.21
C LEU A 225 -7.95 -16.63 -10.47
N LEU A 226 -7.88 -16.58 -9.14
CA LEU A 226 -7.40 -17.72 -8.34
C LEU A 226 -8.26 -18.96 -8.57
N LEU A 227 -9.59 -18.82 -8.54
CA LEU A 227 -10.51 -19.94 -8.74
C LEU A 227 -10.49 -20.49 -10.18
N ASP A 228 -10.27 -19.64 -11.19
CA ASP A 228 -10.20 -20.05 -12.59
C ASP A 228 -8.89 -20.78 -12.92
N GLU A 229 -7.76 -20.27 -12.42
CA GLU A 229 -6.43 -20.83 -12.73
C GLU A 229 -6.04 -22.00 -11.82
N ARG A 230 -6.47 -22.00 -10.56
CA ARG A 230 -6.03 -22.98 -9.53
C ARG A 230 -7.16 -23.86 -9.01
N GLY A 231 -8.41 -23.54 -9.32
CA GLY A 231 -9.56 -24.42 -9.08
C GLY A 231 -9.61 -24.99 -7.65
N ALA A 232 -9.51 -26.31 -7.54
CA ALA A 232 -9.60 -27.05 -6.29
C ALA A 232 -8.42 -26.79 -5.33
N GLU A 233 -7.28 -26.28 -5.82
CA GLU A 233 -6.13 -25.95 -4.96
C GLU A 233 -6.38 -24.71 -4.10
N VAL A 234 -7.40 -23.91 -4.42
CA VAL A 234 -7.76 -22.72 -3.63
C VAL A 234 -8.53 -23.15 -2.38
N PRO A 235 -7.95 -22.99 -1.16
CA PRO A 235 -8.63 -23.32 0.08
C PRO A 235 -9.76 -22.33 0.40
N ILE A 236 -10.98 -22.83 0.59
CA ILE A 236 -12.14 -22.04 1.02
C ILE A 236 -12.49 -22.43 2.46
N SER A 237 -11.89 -21.75 3.42
CA SER A 237 -12.16 -21.94 4.85
C SER A 237 -13.28 -21.03 5.36
N GLU A 238 -13.76 -21.27 6.59
CA GLU A 238 -14.68 -20.36 7.27
C GLU A 238 -14.10 -18.93 7.36
N ASP A 239 -12.80 -18.80 7.58
CA ASP A 239 -12.11 -17.53 7.71
C ASP A 239 -12.05 -16.74 6.39
N VAL A 240 -11.92 -17.44 5.26
CA VAL A 240 -12.04 -16.85 3.91
C VAL A 240 -13.47 -16.36 3.66
N VAL A 241 -14.47 -17.17 3.99
CA VAL A 241 -15.89 -16.82 3.81
C VAL A 241 -16.29 -15.65 4.73
N LYS A 242 -15.78 -15.64 5.97
CA LYS A 242 -15.92 -14.53 6.92
C LYS A 242 -15.29 -13.24 6.38
N ALA A 243 -14.07 -13.33 5.81
CA ALA A 243 -13.41 -12.18 5.18
C ALA A 243 -14.24 -11.62 4.01
N ALA A 244 -14.81 -12.47 3.16
CA ALA A 244 -15.71 -12.05 2.10
C ALA A 244 -16.99 -11.39 2.63
N ALA A 245 -17.59 -11.95 3.69
CA ALA A 245 -18.78 -11.39 4.32
C ALA A 245 -18.53 -10.02 4.98
N GLY A 246 -17.37 -9.87 5.63
CA GLY A 246 -16.93 -8.63 6.27
C GLY A 246 -16.33 -7.59 5.32
N ASN A 247 -16.16 -7.89 4.03
CA ASN A 247 -15.58 -6.96 3.07
C ASN A 247 -16.55 -5.81 2.76
N GLU A 248 -16.17 -4.59 3.16
CA GLU A 248 -16.99 -3.38 3.14
C GLU A 248 -17.42 -2.96 1.72
N TYR A 249 -16.59 -3.16 0.70
CA TYR A 249 -16.83 -2.58 -0.63
C TYR A 249 -17.06 -3.63 -1.72
N ASN A 250 -16.37 -4.78 -1.65
CA ASN A 250 -16.50 -5.89 -2.61
C ASN A 250 -17.26 -7.11 -2.04
N GLY A 251 -17.69 -7.08 -0.77
CA GLY A 251 -18.18 -8.27 -0.07
C GLY A 251 -19.31 -9.04 -0.76
N LYS A 252 -20.38 -8.37 -1.22
CA LYS A 252 -21.46 -9.06 -1.97
C LYS A 252 -20.95 -9.75 -3.24
N LYS A 253 -20.04 -9.11 -3.97
CA LYS A 253 -19.50 -9.63 -5.23
C LYS A 253 -18.59 -10.84 -4.99
N VAL A 254 -17.72 -10.77 -3.99
CA VAL A 254 -16.85 -11.88 -3.59
C VAL A 254 -17.68 -13.05 -3.06
N MET A 255 -18.61 -12.78 -2.14
CA MET A 255 -19.50 -13.82 -1.58
C MET A 255 -20.35 -14.48 -2.67
N ALA A 256 -20.88 -13.72 -3.63
CA ALA A 256 -21.63 -14.29 -4.76
C ALA A 256 -20.76 -15.23 -5.60
N LEU A 257 -19.54 -14.81 -5.94
CA LEU A 257 -18.59 -15.63 -6.70
C LEU A 257 -18.25 -16.94 -5.96
N LEU A 258 -18.00 -16.86 -4.65
CA LEU A 258 -17.70 -18.02 -3.81
C LEU A 258 -18.88 -19.00 -3.79
N LEU A 259 -20.10 -18.52 -3.55
CA LEU A 259 -21.30 -19.36 -3.58
C LEU A 259 -21.58 -19.96 -4.96
N ASP A 260 -21.28 -19.24 -6.04
CA ASP A 260 -21.51 -19.70 -7.40
C ASP A 260 -20.51 -20.78 -7.84
N LYS A 261 -19.23 -20.65 -7.47
CA LYS A 261 -18.16 -21.57 -7.90
C LYS A 261 -17.86 -22.70 -6.91
N ARG A 262 -18.05 -22.47 -5.61
CA ARG A 262 -17.65 -23.38 -4.52
C ARG A 262 -18.76 -23.54 -3.47
N GLY A 263 -20.01 -23.31 -3.87
CA GLY A 263 -21.15 -23.27 -2.96
C GLY A 263 -21.41 -24.52 -2.13
N ASP A 264 -20.98 -25.70 -2.59
CA ASP A 264 -21.14 -26.97 -1.88
C ASP A 264 -20.12 -27.15 -0.74
N GLU A 265 -19.04 -26.38 -0.74
CA GLU A 265 -17.97 -26.42 0.27
C GLU A 265 -18.17 -25.36 1.36
N ILE A 266 -19.07 -24.39 1.12
CA ILE A 266 -19.27 -23.24 1.99
C ILE A 266 -20.38 -23.54 3.00
N GLN A 267 -20.04 -23.45 4.29
CA GLN A 267 -21.01 -23.45 5.37
C GLN A 267 -21.30 -22.00 5.81
N ILE A 268 -22.58 -21.64 5.88
CA ILE A 268 -23.00 -20.33 6.40
C ILE A 268 -23.12 -20.40 7.92
N THR A 269 -21.99 -20.22 8.60
CA THR A 269 -21.92 -20.27 10.06
C THR A 269 -22.33 -18.96 10.72
N GLU A 270 -22.57 -18.98 12.02
CA GLU A 270 -22.91 -17.79 12.79
C GLU A 270 -21.82 -16.71 12.67
N VAL A 271 -20.54 -17.10 12.64
CA VAL A 271 -19.42 -16.17 12.51
C VAL A 271 -19.46 -15.43 11.17
N VAL A 272 -19.80 -16.12 10.08
CA VAL A 272 -19.97 -15.52 8.74
C VAL A 272 -21.14 -14.54 8.72
N VAL A 273 -22.29 -14.95 9.27
CA VAL A 273 -23.50 -14.11 9.30
C VAL A 273 -23.28 -12.89 10.20
N LYS A 274 -22.61 -13.05 11.34
CA LYS A 274 -22.25 -11.96 12.24
C LYS A 274 -21.31 -10.95 11.56
N ALA A 275 -20.34 -11.43 10.78
CA ALA A 275 -19.47 -10.57 9.98
C ALA A 275 -20.26 -9.75 8.93
N ALA A 276 -21.22 -10.38 8.24
CA ALA A 276 -22.11 -9.66 7.32
C ALA A 276 -23.02 -8.66 8.05
N ALA A 277 -23.58 -9.01 9.19
CA ALA A 277 -24.43 -8.14 9.98
C ALA A 277 -23.68 -6.89 10.52
N GLY A 278 -22.41 -7.06 10.92
CA GLY A 278 -21.54 -5.98 11.38
C GLY A 278 -20.85 -5.19 10.27
N ASN A 279 -21.02 -5.55 8.99
CA ASN A 279 -20.38 -4.86 7.86
C ASN A 279 -21.13 -3.55 7.54
N GLU A 280 -20.45 -2.42 7.71
CA GLU A 280 -21.02 -1.07 7.66
C GLU A 280 -21.52 -0.66 6.28
N TYR A 281 -20.92 -1.16 5.19
CA TYR A 281 -21.17 -0.66 3.84
C TYR A 281 -21.78 -1.71 2.89
N ASN A 282 -21.39 -2.98 3.01
CA ASN A 282 -21.93 -4.09 2.22
C ASN A 282 -22.83 -5.02 3.02
N GLY A 283 -22.94 -4.86 4.33
CA GLY A 283 -23.55 -5.87 5.20
C GLY A 283 -24.94 -6.28 4.78
N LYS A 284 -25.82 -5.31 4.53
CA LYS A 284 -27.18 -5.59 4.01
C LYS A 284 -27.17 -6.38 2.71
N LYS A 285 -26.33 -5.97 1.75
CA LYS A 285 -26.20 -6.60 0.44
C LYS A 285 -25.72 -8.05 0.53
N VAL A 286 -24.81 -8.33 1.47
CA VAL A 286 -24.34 -9.70 1.77
C VAL A 286 -25.45 -10.51 2.46
N MET A 287 -26.12 -9.93 3.48
CA MET A 287 -27.23 -10.58 4.19
C MET A 287 -28.39 -10.95 3.26
N GLU A 288 -28.75 -10.05 2.33
CA GLU A 288 -29.73 -10.30 1.27
C GLU A 288 -29.32 -11.51 0.42
N LEU A 289 -28.09 -11.53 -0.09
CA LEU A 289 -27.58 -12.63 -0.90
C LEU A 289 -27.64 -13.98 -0.16
N LEU A 290 -27.21 -14.02 1.11
CA LEU A 290 -27.20 -15.23 1.92
C LEU A 290 -28.62 -15.75 2.17
N LEU A 291 -29.55 -14.87 2.54
CA LEU A 291 -30.93 -15.26 2.80
C LEU A 291 -31.70 -15.61 1.52
N ASP A 292 -31.35 -15.05 0.36
CA ASP A 292 -31.98 -15.39 -0.91
C ASP A 292 -31.48 -16.75 -1.46
N LYS A 293 -30.18 -17.06 -1.31
CA LYS A 293 -29.60 -18.31 -1.84
C LYS A 293 -29.65 -19.49 -0.88
N ARG A 294 -29.53 -19.25 0.43
CA ARG A 294 -29.30 -20.28 1.46
C ARG A 294 -30.18 -20.08 2.69
N ARG A 295 -31.40 -19.54 2.54
CA ARG A 295 -32.29 -19.11 3.65
C ARG A 295 -32.31 -20.03 4.88
N ALA A 296 -32.48 -21.33 4.66
CA ALA A 296 -32.62 -22.33 5.72
C ALA A 296 -31.32 -22.59 6.50
N GLU A 297 -30.18 -22.31 5.89
CA GLU A 297 -28.85 -22.52 6.46
C GLU A 297 -28.33 -21.28 7.21
N VAL A 298 -28.95 -20.10 7.04
CA VAL A 298 -28.51 -18.86 7.67
C VAL A 298 -28.95 -18.81 9.14
N PRO A 299 -28.04 -18.95 10.13
CA PRO A 299 -28.36 -18.79 11.53
C PRO A 299 -28.59 -17.32 11.88
N ILE A 300 -29.75 -17.03 12.47
CA ILE A 300 -30.09 -15.70 13.01
C ILE A 300 -30.11 -15.82 14.54
N SER A 301 -28.92 -15.76 15.15
CA SER A 301 -28.75 -15.78 16.60
C SER A 301 -28.92 -14.37 17.20
N GLU A 302 -29.03 -14.29 18.52
CA GLU A 302 -29.02 -13.01 19.24
C GLU A 302 -27.74 -12.20 18.93
N ASP A 303 -26.59 -12.87 18.82
CA ASP A 303 -25.30 -12.26 18.50
C ASP A 303 -25.26 -11.63 17.10
N VAL A 304 -25.90 -12.26 16.12
CA VAL A 304 -26.08 -11.70 14.76
C VAL A 304 -26.98 -10.47 14.80
N VAL A 305 -28.11 -10.56 15.51
CA VAL A 305 -29.06 -9.44 15.63
C VAL A 305 -28.43 -8.27 16.40
N LYS A 306 -27.64 -8.55 17.43
CA LYS A 306 -26.87 -7.55 18.18
C LYS A 306 -25.82 -6.88 17.30
N ALA A 307 -25.11 -7.64 16.46
CA ALA A 307 -24.15 -7.08 15.51
C ALA A 307 -24.83 -6.16 14.48
N ALA A 308 -26.01 -6.55 13.96
CA ALA A 308 -26.81 -5.70 13.08
C ALA A 308 -27.31 -4.44 13.79
N ALA A 309 -27.79 -4.58 15.03
CA ALA A 309 -28.29 -3.46 15.83
C ALA A 309 -27.18 -2.44 16.16
N GLY A 310 -25.96 -2.90 16.47
CA GLY A 310 -24.81 -2.05 16.78
C GLY A 310 -24.09 -1.45 15.56
N ASN A 311 -24.48 -1.82 14.34
CA ASN A 311 -23.86 -1.32 13.10
C ASN A 311 -24.33 0.13 12.82
N GLY A 312 -23.40 1.08 12.87
CA GLY A 312 -23.71 2.52 12.80
C GLY A 312 -24.24 2.99 11.45
N GLU A 313 -23.73 2.42 10.36
CA GLU A 313 -24.04 2.86 8.99
C GLU A 313 -25.24 2.10 8.39
N SER A 314 -25.14 0.76 8.35
CA SER A 314 -26.14 -0.09 7.70
C SER A 314 -27.10 -0.76 8.69
N GLY A 315 -26.91 -0.61 10.01
CA GLY A 315 -27.62 -1.41 11.01
C GLY A 315 -29.13 -1.30 10.96
N LYS A 316 -29.66 -0.08 10.77
CA LYS A 316 -31.11 0.14 10.58
C LYS A 316 -31.67 -0.65 9.40
N GLU A 317 -30.96 -0.65 8.27
CA GLU A 317 -31.42 -1.35 7.07
C GLU A 317 -31.33 -2.87 7.23
N ILE A 318 -30.26 -3.36 7.85
CA ILE A 318 -30.05 -4.79 8.13
C ILE A 318 -31.13 -5.28 9.12
N MET A 319 -31.36 -4.55 10.21
CA MET A 319 -32.40 -4.89 11.20
C MET A 319 -33.80 -4.92 10.59
N ALA A 320 -34.15 -3.91 9.79
CA ALA A 320 -35.43 -3.89 9.08
C ALA A 320 -35.56 -5.09 8.12
N PHE A 321 -34.50 -5.42 7.40
CA PHE A 321 -34.48 -6.58 6.50
C PHE A 321 -34.66 -7.90 7.25
N LEU A 322 -33.94 -8.10 8.36
CA LEU A 322 -34.02 -9.30 9.19
C LEU A 322 -35.42 -9.48 9.80
N LEU A 323 -36.00 -8.44 10.37
CA LEU A 323 -37.35 -8.48 10.94
C LEU A 323 -38.41 -8.79 9.88
N ASN A 324 -38.26 -8.28 8.67
CA ASN A 324 -39.18 -8.59 7.57
C ASN A 324 -39.08 -10.04 7.07
N LYS A 325 -37.86 -10.62 7.02
CA LYS A 325 -37.62 -11.95 6.46
C LYS A 325 -37.71 -13.09 7.48
N ARG A 326 -37.37 -12.83 8.75
CA ARG A 326 -37.22 -13.83 9.82
C ARG A 326 -37.82 -13.34 11.16
N GLY A 327 -38.69 -12.32 11.14
CA GLY A 327 -39.25 -11.69 12.34
C GLY A 327 -39.78 -12.64 13.42
N PRO A 328 -40.56 -13.68 13.09
CA PRO A 328 -41.07 -14.64 14.09
C PRO A 328 -39.97 -15.40 14.86
N GLU A 329 -38.74 -15.45 14.32
CA GLU A 329 -37.61 -16.16 14.90
C GLU A 329 -36.71 -15.24 15.74
N ILE A 330 -36.90 -13.93 15.63
CA ILE A 330 -36.06 -12.92 16.28
C ILE A 330 -36.73 -12.47 17.59
N GLN A 331 -36.06 -12.73 18.71
CA GLN A 331 -36.44 -12.17 20.01
C GLN A 331 -35.64 -10.89 20.25
N ILE A 332 -36.35 -9.77 20.47
CA ILE A 332 -35.71 -8.50 20.81
C ILE A 332 -35.43 -8.47 22.31
N THR A 333 -34.16 -8.58 22.67
CA THR A 333 -33.67 -8.56 24.06
C THR A 333 -33.19 -7.16 24.46
N GLU A 334 -32.98 -6.96 25.76
CA GLU A 334 -32.42 -5.72 26.29
C GLU A 334 -31.03 -5.42 25.71
N ASP A 335 -30.21 -6.46 25.50
CA ASP A 335 -28.87 -6.34 24.93
C ASP A 335 -28.88 -5.86 23.48
N ILE A 336 -29.86 -6.31 22.68
CA ILE A 336 -30.07 -5.82 21.31
C ILE A 336 -30.47 -4.33 21.33
N ILE A 337 -31.36 -3.94 22.24
CA ILE A 337 -31.80 -2.54 22.38
C ILE A 337 -30.63 -1.65 22.81
N LYS A 338 -29.80 -2.10 23.76
CA LYS A 338 -28.58 -1.38 24.17
C LYS A 338 -27.61 -1.23 23.01
N ALA A 339 -27.32 -2.31 22.28
CA ALA A 339 -26.45 -2.25 21.11
C ALA A 339 -26.95 -1.24 20.06
N ALA A 340 -28.26 -1.21 19.80
CA ALA A 340 -28.86 -0.20 18.92
C ALA A 340 -28.70 1.23 19.46
N ALA A 341 -28.92 1.44 20.76
CA ALA A 341 -28.83 2.75 21.39
C ALA A 341 -27.38 3.30 21.46
N GLU A 342 -26.40 2.41 21.53
CA GLU A 342 -24.97 2.76 21.58
C GLU A 342 -24.34 2.90 20.19
N SER A 343 -25.03 2.49 19.12
CA SER A 343 -24.56 2.66 17.75
C SER A 343 -24.39 4.16 17.44
N LYS A 344 -23.16 4.55 17.09
CA LYS A 344 -22.87 5.93 16.69
C LYS A 344 -23.34 6.10 15.25
N VAL A 345 -24.55 6.62 15.08
CA VAL A 345 -25.03 7.08 13.77
C VAL A 345 -24.18 8.29 13.36
N GLN A 346 -23.43 8.19 12.25
CA GLN A 346 -22.78 9.35 11.62
C GLN A 346 -23.67 10.00 10.57
#